data_AF-A0A4R4MAS9-F1
#
_entry.id   AF-A0A4R4MAS9-F1
#
_cell.length_a   1.000
_cell.length_b   1.000
_cell.length_c   1.000
_cell.angle_alpha   90.00
_cell.angle_beta   90.00
_cell.angle_gamma   90.00
#
_symmetry.space_group_name_H-M   'P 1'
#
loop_
_entity.id
_entity.type
_entity.pdbx_description
1 polymer ?
#
loop_
_entity_poly.entity_id
_entity_poly.type
_entity_poly.pdbx_seq_one_letter_code
_entity_poly.pdbx_strand_id
1 'polypeptide(L)'
;MVRHAGRHASLRHDTGGGRGQRGWGAVRRGRRAVGGPADVRDRGGRVTAARSRGAGLTFGLALDLGAPGRSLRQVADGLQPIVDLAERRRFASLWVGEIYAPTPGAWAAPSSLAMLSWLAARTTTIGLGTGVLLVPAWHPLRLAYEAAVVDQLSAGRLTLGVGLGSRELWRRFGRDGVPGALMDATLNAVRALWTGSDGHHHDGLDIDGPVHPRPCQAGGPPILVGGLAPAAARRAARFDGWYAATNHHFGSQLRPAARRYLDALETTDPSKPPKIVVNRMAFAADTTKAALADGLPYVTALLEKYAALGGLVDEDGNPAKPTRDVLARMADSLCLIGSPERISEQLAEYRQAGVTHVNLRVSFGGMPVELTGRTVNLIADSVMGQGSSGTADPPGPAAAAGPVAAARTGRTGERSPDTLEKEPPCQKQ
;
A
#
# COMPACT_ATOMS: atom_id res chain seq x y z
N MET A 1 5.70 50.03 31.18
CA MET A 1 5.60 51.49 31.01
C MET A 1 5.01 51.75 29.62
N VAL A 2 3.93 52.53 29.57
CA VAL A 2 3.19 53.06 28.41
C VAL A 2 2.30 52.10 27.58
N ARG A 3 1.00 52.31 27.77
CA ARG A 3 -0.15 51.94 26.92
C ARG A 3 -0.38 53.03 25.86
N HIS A 4 -1.02 52.65 24.74
CA HIS A 4 -2.08 53.35 23.97
C HIS A 4 -1.91 53.05 22.47
N ALA A 5 -2.90 53.17 21.58
CA ALA A 5 -4.35 53.02 21.56
C ALA A 5 -4.75 53.26 20.09
N GLY A 6 -5.64 52.42 19.55
CA GLY A 6 -6.66 52.68 18.51
C GLY A 6 -6.38 53.55 17.27
N ARG A 7 -6.84 53.08 16.11
CA ARG A 7 -7.88 53.79 15.31
C ARG A 7 -8.43 52.91 14.19
N HIS A 8 -9.76 52.94 14.09
CA HIS A 8 -10.58 52.47 12.99
C HIS A 8 -10.40 53.34 11.74
N ALA A 9 -10.59 52.74 10.56
CA ALA A 9 -11.12 53.42 9.39
C ALA A 9 -12.02 52.46 8.58
N SER A 10 -13.27 52.88 8.43
CA SER A 10 -14.35 52.29 7.67
C SER A 10 -14.41 52.88 6.26
N LEU A 11 -14.78 52.08 5.25
CA LEU A 11 -15.39 52.57 4.01
C LEU A 11 -16.53 51.64 3.57
N ARG A 12 -17.75 52.17 3.58
CA ARG A 12 -18.91 51.78 2.75
C ARG A 12 -19.04 52.87 1.67
N HIS A 13 -19.33 52.58 0.41
CA HIS A 13 -20.64 52.50 -0.29
C HIS A 13 -20.25 52.47 -1.79
N ASP A 14 -20.97 51.96 -2.80
CA ASP A 14 -22.38 51.99 -3.17
C ASP A 14 -22.53 51.03 -4.38
N THR A 15 -23.52 50.11 -4.45
CA THR A 15 -24.91 50.20 -4.97
C THR A 15 -25.12 50.35 -6.48
N GLY A 16 -26.10 49.57 -6.98
CA GLY A 16 -26.83 49.74 -8.25
C GLY A 16 -26.35 48.84 -9.40
N GLY A 17 -27.16 48.00 -10.06
CA GLY A 17 -28.60 47.75 -10.04
C GLY A 17 -29.02 47.07 -11.36
N GLY A 18 -30.21 46.46 -11.39
CA GLY A 18 -31.01 46.38 -12.62
C GLY A 18 -31.14 45.03 -13.33
N ARG A 19 -32.31 44.41 -13.18
CA ARG A 19 -32.85 43.26 -13.95
C ARG A 19 -33.23 43.68 -15.38
N GLY A 20 -33.28 42.74 -16.32
CA GLY A 20 -33.94 42.92 -17.62
C GLY A 20 -34.15 41.61 -18.38
N GLN A 21 -35.39 41.31 -18.72
CA GLN A 21 -35.89 40.09 -19.36
C GLN A 21 -35.93 40.16 -20.90
N ARG A 22 -35.95 38.97 -21.54
CA ARG A 22 -36.57 38.59 -22.84
C ARG A 22 -35.92 39.07 -24.14
N GLY A 23 -35.87 38.14 -25.11
CA GLY A 23 -35.71 38.45 -26.54
C GLY A 23 -35.55 37.20 -27.39
N TRP A 24 -36.66 36.69 -27.92
CA TRP A 24 -36.72 35.64 -28.94
C TRP A 24 -36.21 36.16 -30.30
N GLY A 25 -35.53 35.31 -31.07
CA GLY A 25 -35.19 35.56 -32.47
C GLY A 25 -35.06 34.25 -33.23
N ALA A 26 -36.09 33.91 -34.01
CA ALA A 26 -36.21 32.70 -34.80
C ALA A 26 -35.57 32.87 -36.19
N VAL A 27 -34.92 31.82 -36.72
CA VAL A 27 -34.83 31.57 -38.17
C VAL A 27 -35.13 30.09 -38.46
N ARG A 28 -36.23 29.91 -39.18
CA ARG A 28 -36.76 28.73 -39.89
C ARG A 28 -35.80 28.32 -41.04
N ARG A 29 -35.80 27.14 -41.68
CA ARG A 29 -36.60 25.90 -41.73
C ARG A 29 -35.81 24.94 -42.64
N GLY A 30 -35.85 23.65 -42.35
CA GLY A 30 -35.58 22.59 -43.33
C GLY A 30 -36.36 21.33 -42.92
N ARG A 31 -37.55 21.15 -43.50
CA ARG A 31 -38.46 20.03 -43.23
C ARG A 31 -38.04 18.77 -43.98
N ARG A 32 -38.15 17.62 -43.32
CA ARG A 32 -38.82 16.36 -43.74
C ARG A 32 -39.05 15.55 -42.46
N ALA A 33 -40.28 15.37 -41.95
CA ALA A 33 -41.30 14.35 -42.31
C ALA A 33 -40.73 12.93 -42.17
N VAL A 34 -41.26 11.94 -41.45
CA VAL A 34 -42.51 11.65 -40.69
C VAL A 34 -42.20 10.37 -39.88
N GLY A 35 -42.86 10.11 -38.74
CA GLY A 35 -42.98 8.76 -38.18
C GLY A 35 -43.02 8.69 -36.65
N GLY A 36 -44.19 8.34 -36.08
CA GLY A 36 -44.40 8.12 -34.65
C GLY A 36 -43.70 6.87 -34.08
N PRO A 37 -43.82 6.63 -32.76
CA PRO A 37 -43.01 5.64 -32.06
C PRO A 37 -43.55 4.23 -32.31
N ALA A 38 -42.69 3.36 -32.85
CA ALA A 38 -42.92 1.93 -32.88
C ALA A 38 -41.90 1.25 -31.95
N ASP A 39 -42.48 0.63 -30.92
CA ASP A 39 -42.02 -0.54 -30.18
C ASP A 39 -40.83 -1.30 -30.81
N VAL A 40 -39.65 -1.23 -30.19
CA VAL A 40 -38.49 -2.07 -30.56
C VAL A 40 -38.16 -2.99 -29.39
N ARG A 41 -38.51 -4.24 -29.62
CA ARG A 41 -38.23 -5.41 -28.82
C ARG A 41 -36.73 -5.60 -28.56
N ASP A 42 -36.48 -5.95 -27.31
CA ASP A 42 -35.33 -6.66 -26.77
C ASP A 42 -34.74 -7.69 -27.77
N ARG A 43 -33.49 -7.46 -28.17
CA ARG A 43 -32.61 -8.48 -28.71
C ARG A 43 -31.35 -8.51 -27.87
N GLY A 44 -31.37 -9.44 -26.91
CA GLY A 44 -30.23 -9.81 -26.08
C GLY A 44 -28.98 -10.16 -26.91
N GLY A 45 -28.02 -9.24 -26.89
CA GLY A 45 -26.61 -9.58 -27.07
C GLY A 45 -26.09 -10.13 -25.76
N ARG A 46 -25.92 -11.45 -25.67
CA ARG A 46 -25.19 -12.10 -24.58
C ARG A 46 -23.75 -11.55 -24.57
N VAL A 47 -23.49 -10.59 -23.70
CA VAL A 47 -22.14 -10.32 -23.21
C VAL A 47 -21.73 -11.59 -22.45
N THR A 48 -20.97 -12.46 -23.11
CA THR A 48 -20.30 -13.57 -22.45
C THR A 48 -19.30 -12.97 -21.48
N ALA A 49 -19.71 -12.84 -20.22
CA ALA A 49 -18.83 -12.62 -19.11
C ALA A 49 -17.77 -13.72 -19.15
N ALA A 50 -16.57 -13.40 -19.63
CA ALA A 50 -15.38 -14.16 -19.34
C ALA A 50 -15.18 -14.05 -17.82
N ARG A 51 -15.86 -14.94 -17.09
CA ARG A 51 -15.59 -15.20 -15.68
C ARG A 51 -14.14 -15.65 -15.63
N SER A 52 -13.23 -14.74 -15.30
CA SER A 52 -11.93 -15.11 -14.76
C SER A 52 -12.21 -16.12 -13.65
N ARG A 53 -11.79 -17.38 -13.84
CA ARG A 53 -11.74 -18.34 -12.74
C ARG A 53 -10.80 -17.73 -11.71
N GLY A 54 -11.38 -17.07 -10.71
CA GLY A 54 -10.63 -16.23 -9.77
C GLY A 54 -9.60 -17.09 -9.06
N ALA A 55 -8.33 -16.70 -9.18
CA ALA A 55 -7.29 -17.23 -8.30
C ALA A 55 -7.74 -17.06 -6.85
N GLY A 56 -7.50 -18.08 -6.02
CA GLY A 56 -7.88 -18.04 -4.60
C GLY A 56 -7.25 -16.85 -3.86
N LEU A 57 -7.85 -16.46 -2.73
CA LEU A 57 -7.22 -15.48 -1.85
C LEU A 57 -5.92 -16.06 -1.29
N THR A 58 -4.87 -15.25 -1.36
CA THR A 58 -3.63 -15.51 -0.64
C THR A 58 -3.59 -14.71 0.66
N PHE A 59 -2.84 -15.18 1.65
CA PHE A 59 -2.84 -14.60 2.99
C PHE A 59 -1.43 -14.27 3.44
N GLY A 60 -1.26 -13.11 4.06
CA GLY A 60 -0.02 -12.67 4.68
C GLY A 60 -0.27 -12.22 6.12
N LEU A 61 0.80 -11.88 6.85
CA LEU A 61 0.70 -11.24 8.16
C LEU A 61 1.21 -9.80 8.11
N ALA A 62 0.46 -8.88 8.70
CA ALA A 62 0.95 -7.53 8.97
C ALA A 62 1.54 -7.49 10.39
N LEU A 63 2.85 -7.26 10.49
CA LEU A 63 3.60 -7.27 11.74
C LEU A 63 3.57 -5.88 12.40
N ASP A 64 3.36 -5.87 13.71
CA ASP A 64 3.43 -4.66 14.52
C ASP A 64 4.83 -4.50 15.11
N LEU A 65 5.61 -3.57 14.55
CA LEU A 65 7.00 -3.32 14.92
C LEU A 65 7.17 -2.13 15.87
N GLY A 66 6.14 -1.32 16.05
CA GLY A 66 6.21 -0.23 17.00
C GLY A 66 5.76 -0.73 18.37
N ALA A 67 6.55 -0.50 19.40
CA ALA A 67 6.15 -0.77 20.77
C ALA A 67 6.72 0.28 21.72
N PRO A 68 5.88 1.21 22.24
CA PRO A 68 6.25 2.10 23.31
C PRO A 68 7.01 1.38 24.44
N GLY A 69 8.16 1.94 24.85
CA GLY A 69 8.93 1.42 25.98
C GLY A 69 9.69 0.11 25.74
N ARG A 70 9.69 -0.43 24.51
CA ARG A 70 10.51 -1.61 24.15
C ARG A 70 11.58 -1.23 23.14
N SER A 71 12.76 -1.82 23.29
CA SER A 71 13.79 -1.75 22.27
C SER A 71 13.39 -2.52 21.01
N LEU A 72 13.91 -2.14 19.85
CA LEU A 72 13.70 -2.88 18.59
C LEU A 72 14.15 -4.34 18.70
N ARG A 73 15.20 -4.63 19.49
CA ARG A 73 15.62 -6.01 19.79
C ARG A 73 14.51 -6.78 20.50
N GLN A 74 13.95 -6.24 21.57
CA GLN A 74 12.86 -6.92 22.30
C GLN A 74 11.62 -7.10 21.42
N VAL A 75 11.33 -6.17 20.51
CA VAL A 75 10.23 -6.31 19.54
C VAL A 75 10.53 -7.44 18.56
N ALA A 76 11.73 -7.44 17.97
CA ALA A 76 12.18 -8.46 17.03
C ALA A 76 12.17 -9.87 17.65
N ASP A 77 12.66 -10.02 18.89
CA ASP A 77 12.67 -11.28 19.63
C ASP A 77 11.23 -11.79 19.87
N GLY A 78 10.30 -10.88 20.20
CA GLY A 78 8.89 -11.22 20.39
C GLY A 78 8.14 -11.56 19.09
N LEU A 79 8.58 -11.03 17.96
CA LEU A 79 7.99 -11.32 16.65
C LEU A 79 8.52 -12.62 16.04
N GLN A 80 9.71 -13.07 16.43
CA GLN A 80 10.33 -14.24 15.79
C GLN A 80 9.44 -15.48 15.78
N PRO A 81 8.82 -15.90 16.90
CA PRO A 81 7.97 -17.08 16.89
C PRO A 81 6.80 -16.97 15.92
N ILE A 82 6.28 -15.74 15.72
CA ILE A 82 5.19 -15.46 14.78
C ILE A 82 5.68 -15.55 13.33
N VAL A 83 6.87 -15.02 13.05
CA VAL A 83 7.53 -15.12 11.73
C VAL A 83 7.76 -16.59 11.36
N ASP A 84 8.35 -17.36 12.26
CA ASP A 84 8.61 -18.78 12.04
C ASP A 84 7.31 -19.57 11.85
N LEU A 85 6.27 -19.24 12.62
CA LEU A 85 4.97 -19.87 12.50
C LEU A 85 4.33 -19.54 11.13
N ALA A 86 4.38 -18.28 10.70
CA ALA A 86 3.82 -17.86 9.42
C ALA A 86 4.46 -18.62 8.24
N GLU A 87 5.78 -18.76 8.24
CA GLU A 87 6.50 -19.49 7.18
C GLU A 87 6.18 -20.99 7.23
N ARG A 88 6.20 -21.63 8.41
CA ARG A 88 5.82 -23.05 8.57
C ARG A 88 4.39 -23.33 8.13
N ARG A 89 3.48 -22.39 8.39
CA ARG A 89 2.04 -22.47 8.05
C ARG A 89 1.73 -21.97 6.64
N ARG A 90 2.77 -21.68 5.83
CA ARG A 90 2.67 -21.30 4.41
C ARG A 90 1.84 -20.04 4.16
N PHE A 91 1.92 -19.06 5.06
CA PHE A 91 1.49 -17.71 4.73
C PHE A 91 2.37 -17.20 3.58
N ALA A 92 1.75 -16.49 2.63
CA ALA A 92 2.40 -16.05 1.41
C ALA A 92 3.30 -14.82 1.62
N SER A 93 3.08 -14.02 2.67
CA SER A 93 3.92 -12.83 2.90
C SER A 93 3.89 -12.25 4.33
N LEU A 94 4.89 -11.45 4.67
CA LEU A 94 5.00 -10.63 5.87
C LEU A 94 5.06 -9.15 5.49
N TRP A 95 4.32 -8.29 6.18
CA TRP A 95 4.20 -6.87 5.87
C TRP A 95 4.54 -5.99 7.05
N VAL A 96 5.30 -4.92 6.79
CA VAL A 96 5.74 -3.95 7.81
C VAL A 96 5.35 -2.54 7.40
N GLY A 97 4.75 -1.79 8.33
CA GLY A 97 4.36 -0.39 8.10
C GLY A 97 5.46 0.59 8.51
N GLU A 98 5.47 1.75 7.87
CA GLU A 98 6.39 2.85 8.20
C GLU A 98 5.69 3.92 9.06
N ILE A 99 6.28 4.22 10.21
CA ILE A 99 5.73 5.19 11.17
C ILE A 99 6.86 5.99 11.81
N TYR A 100 6.84 7.30 11.60
CA TYR A 100 7.80 8.24 12.19
C TYR A 100 7.15 9.04 13.32
N ALA A 101 7.53 8.75 14.55
CA ALA A 101 7.04 9.51 15.70
C ALA A 101 8.09 10.53 16.19
N PRO A 102 7.73 11.80 16.41
CA PRO A 102 8.63 12.81 16.98
C PRO A 102 8.78 12.73 18.50
N THR A 103 7.92 11.97 19.18
CA THR A 103 7.78 12.00 20.64
C THR A 103 8.41 10.77 21.28
N PRO A 104 9.21 10.91 22.36
CA PRO A 104 9.71 9.77 23.13
C PRO A 104 8.58 8.85 23.58
N GLY A 105 8.80 7.53 23.48
CA GLY A 105 7.81 6.53 23.89
C GLY A 105 6.61 6.39 22.95
N ALA A 106 6.55 7.11 21.82
CA ALA A 106 5.50 6.92 20.84
C ALA A 106 5.68 5.64 20.02
N TRP A 107 4.59 5.17 19.43
CA TRP A 107 4.57 4.05 18.51
C TRP A 107 5.33 4.42 17.23
N ALA A 108 6.48 3.77 16.97
CA ALA A 108 7.36 4.10 15.85
C ALA A 108 7.96 2.85 15.21
N ALA A 109 7.98 2.85 13.88
CA ALA A 109 8.64 1.86 13.04
C ALA A 109 9.20 2.61 11.82
N PRO A 110 10.30 3.37 11.97
CA PRO A 110 10.67 4.41 11.00
C PRO A 110 11.45 3.91 9.79
N SER A 111 11.81 2.62 9.72
CA SER A 111 12.63 2.08 8.63
C SER A 111 12.13 0.71 8.21
N SER A 112 11.05 0.70 7.42
CA SER A 112 10.43 -0.53 6.91
C SER A 112 11.42 -1.39 6.12
N LEU A 113 12.22 -0.79 5.24
CA LEU A 113 13.18 -1.54 4.41
C LEU A 113 14.29 -2.20 5.25
N ALA A 114 14.82 -1.53 6.28
CA ALA A 114 15.79 -2.16 7.17
C ALA A 114 15.18 -3.35 7.93
N MET A 115 13.92 -3.26 8.34
CA MET A 115 13.24 -4.37 9.01
C MET A 115 12.95 -5.52 8.05
N LEU A 116 12.63 -5.22 6.79
CA LEU A 116 12.51 -6.24 5.75
C LEU A 116 13.86 -6.92 5.43
N SER A 117 14.99 -6.20 5.44
CA SER A 117 16.33 -6.82 5.34
C SER A 117 16.58 -7.82 6.47
N TRP A 118 16.20 -7.47 7.70
CA TRP A 118 16.31 -8.39 8.84
C TRP A 118 15.40 -9.62 8.68
N LEU A 119 14.17 -9.45 8.20
CA LEU A 119 13.26 -10.57 7.90
C LEU A 119 13.76 -11.43 6.74
N ALA A 120 14.38 -10.82 5.72
CA ALA A 120 14.96 -11.53 4.58
C ALA A 120 16.04 -12.53 5.02
N ALA A 121 16.87 -12.15 5.99
CA ALA A 121 17.90 -13.04 6.55
C ALA A 121 17.35 -14.17 7.43
N ARG A 122 16.08 -14.10 7.84
CA ARG A 122 15.45 -15.04 8.81
C ARG A 122 14.39 -15.92 8.18
N THR A 123 14.12 -15.71 6.90
CA THR A 123 13.09 -16.42 6.16
C THR A 123 13.61 -16.80 4.79
N THR A 124 13.06 -17.86 4.22
CA THR A 124 13.58 -18.44 2.97
C THR A 124 12.62 -18.31 1.80
N THR A 125 11.31 -18.33 2.05
CA THR A 125 10.29 -18.46 1.00
C THR A 125 9.18 -17.42 1.09
N ILE A 126 8.82 -16.98 2.29
CA ILE A 126 7.70 -16.05 2.50
C ILE A 126 7.98 -14.67 1.88
N GLY A 127 7.01 -14.08 1.18
CA GLY A 127 7.13 -12.75 0.59
C GLY A 127 7.34 -11.64 1.64
N LEU A 128 7.93 -10.52 1.24
CA LEU A 128 8.24 -9.39 2.13
C LEU A 128 7.63 -8.10 1.57
N GLY A 129 6.80 -7.43 2.36
CA GLY A 129 6.00 -6.30 1.91
C GLY A 129 6.14 -5.05 2.77
N THR A 130 6.18 -3.86 2.17
CA THR A 130 5.93 -2.62 2.91
C THR A 130 4.43 -2.30 2.92
N GLY A 131 3.86 -1.93 4.07
CA GLY A 131 2.41 -1.77 4.22
C GLY A 131 2.01 -0.60 5.13
N VAL A 132 2.37 0.65 4.85
CA VAL A 132 3.01 1.17 3.61
C VAL A 132 4.34 1.88 3.91
N LEU A 133 5.13 2.11 2.86
CA LEU A 133 6.26 3.06 2.82
C LEU A 133 5.75 4.45 2.39
N LEU A 134 6.17 5.51 3.07
CA LEU A 134 5.63 6.87 2.95
C LEU A 134 6.44 7.68 1.95
N VAL A 135 6.27 7.35 0.67
CA VAL A 135 7.11 7.78 -0.47
C VAL A 135 7.43 9.28 -0.50
N PRO A 136 6.52 10.23 -0.22
CA PRO A 136 6.87 11.65 -0.24
C PRO A 136 7.99 12.05 0.73
N ALA A 137 8.27 11.27 1.78
CA ALA A 137 9.37 11.48 2.70
C ALA A 137 10.72 10.90 2.21
N TRP A 138 10.72 10.12 1.13
CA TRP A 138 11.90 9.45 0.62
C TRP A 138 12.58 10.24 -0.50
N HIS A 139 13.92 10.20 -0.51
CA HIS A 139 14.67 10.59 -1.70
C HIS A 139 14.61 9.45 -2.74
N PRO A 140 14.27 9.72 -4.01
CA PRO A 140 14.14 8.69 -5.06
C PRO A 140 15.38 7.81 -5.19
N LEU A 141 16.58 8.42 -5.29
CA LEU A 141 17.83 7.67 -5.39
C LEU A 141 18.05 6.73 -4.20
N ARG A 142 17.76 7.21 -2.97
CA ARG A 142 17.92 6.40 -1.76
C ARG A 142 16.92 5.25 -1.72
N LEU A 143 15.66 5.50 -2.09
CA LEU A 143 14.64 4.46 -2.19
C LEU A 143 15.04 3.40 -3.22
N ALA A 144 15.56 3.81 -4.38
CA ALA A 144 16.00 2.89 -5.43
C ALA A 144 17.13 1.96 -4.94
N TYR A 145 18.14 2.51 -4.25
CA TYR A 145 19.23 1.71 -3.66
C TYR A 145 18.75 0.79 -2.54
N GLU A 146 18.03 1.30 -1.54
CA GLU A 146 17.62 0.50 -0.38
C GLU A 146 16.67 -0.65 -0.77
N ALA A 147 15.73 -0.39 -1.69
CA ALA A 147 14.84 -1.44 -2.17
C ALA A 147 15.59 -2.49 -3.01
N ALA A 148 16.58 -2.10 -3.82
CA ALA A 148 17.40 -3.06 -4.57
C ALA A 148 18.21 -3.98 -3.64
N VAL A 149 18.74 -3.44 -2.53
CA VAL A 149 19.42 -4.23 -1.50
C VAL A 149 18.49 -5.27 -0.89
N VAL A 150 17.30 -4.86 -0.42
CA VAL A 150 16.32 -5.78 0.17
C VAL A 150 15.86 -6.82 -0.86
N ASP A 151 15.65 -6.41 -2.11
CA ASP A 151 15.27 -7.31 -3.19
C ASP A 151 16.30 -8.42 -3.42
N GLN A 152 17.59 -8.05 -3.54
CA GLN A 152 18.70 -8.99 -3.70
C GLN A 152 18.87 -9.90 -2.48
N LEU A 153 18.88 -9.33 -1.27
CA LEU A 153 19.03 -10.11 -0.02
C LEU A 153 17.88 -11.08 0.20
N SER A 154 16.69 -10.75 -0.29
CA SER A 154 15.51 -11.60 -0.22
C SER A 154 15.36 -12.56 -1.40
N ALA A 155 16.27 -12.55 -2.37
CA ALA A 155 16.16 -13.31 -3.62
C ALA A 155 14.83 -13.04 -4.37
N GLY A 156 14.44 -11.77 -4.44
CA GLY A 156 13.31 -11.31 -5.25
C GLY A 156 11.94 -11.45 -4.58
N ARG A 157 11.90 -11.47 -3.24
CA ARG A 157 10.65 -11.61 -2.46
C ARG A 157 10.02 -10.28 -2.06
N LEU A 158 10.61 -9.14 -2.45
CA LEU A 158 10.15 -7.81 -2.04
C LEU A 158 8.94 -7.34 -2.85
N THR A 159 7.95 -6.76 -2.17
CA THR A 159 6.86 -5.95 -2.75
C THR A 159 6.75 -4.62 -1.99
N LEU A 160 6.65 -3.50 -2.71
CA LEU A 160 6.53 -2.17 -2.12
C LEU A 160 5.06 -1.72 -2.09
N GLY A 161 4.37 -1.89 -0.97
CA GLY A 161 3.15 -1.14 -0.71
C GLY A 161 3.49 0.28 -0.27
N VAL A 162 2.98 1.27 -0.99
CA VAL A 162 3.38 2.68 -0.87
C VAL A 162 2.18 3.59 -0.59
N GLY A 163 2.41 4.67 0.14
CA GLY A 163 1.39 5.67 0.45
C GLY A 163 1.96 7.06 0.62
N LEU A 164 1.07 8.04 0.77
CA LEU A 164 1.45 9.46 0.85
C LEU A 164 1.93 9.90 2.23
N GLY A 165 1.43 9.28 3.30
CA GLY A 165 1.60 9.79 4.66
C GLY A 165 0.91 11.14 4.87
N SER A 166 1.32 11.85 5.92
CA SER A 166 0.76 13.16 6.25
C SER A 166 1.65 14.29 5.72
N ARG A 167 1.04 15.47 5.48
CA ARG A 167 1.77 16.68 5.11
C ARG A 167 2.83 17.09 6.11
N GLU A 168 2.48 16.99 7.38
CA GLU A 168 3.39 17.29 8.48
C GLU A 168 4.62 16.38 8.47
N LEU A 169 4.43 15.09 8.17
CA LEU A 169 5.51 14.13 8.15
C LEU A 169 6.59 14.50 7.12
N TRP A 170 6.23 14.60 5.84
CA TRP A 170 7.25 14.79 4.81
C TRP A 170 7.88 16.18 4.87
N ARG A 171 7.21 17.19 5.46
CA ARG A 171 7.82 18.49 5.77
C ARG A 171 8.98 18.39 6.76
N ARG A 172 8.89 17.47 7.73
CA ARG A 172 10.01 17.21 8.67
C ARG A 172 11.25 16.65 7.96
N PHE A 173 11.07 16.07 6.77
CA PHE A 173 12.16 15.63 5.89
C PHE A 173 12.57 16.71 4.87
N GLY A 174 12.14 17.97 5.05
CA GLY A 174 12.49 19.08 4.17
C GLY A 174 11.85 19.00 2.78
N ARG A 175 10.79 18.20 2.61
CA ARG A 175 10.07 18.06 1.35
C ARG A 175 8.93 19.08 1.29
N ASP A 176 8.68 19.64 0.12
CA ASP A 176 7.49 20.46 -0.14
C ASP A 176 6.91 20.15 -1.52
N GLY A 177 5.62 20.45 -1.70
CA GLY A 177 4.90 20.20 -2.95
C GLY A 177 3.60 19.44 -2.78
N VAL A 178 3.03 19.02 -3.91
CA VAL A 178 1.78 18.25 -3.96
C VAL A 178 2.11 16.78 -3.71
N PRO A 179 1.59 16.14 -2.64
CA PRO A 179 2.00 14.78 -2.26
C PRO A 179 1.87 13.74 -3.38
N GLY A 180 0.79 13.80 -4.15
CA GLY A 180 0.57 12.90 -5.29
C GLY A 180 1.63 13.06 -6.38
N ALA A 181 2.03 14.30 -6.68
CA ALA A 181 3.07 14.59 -7.67
C ALA A 181 4.45 14.15 -7.16
N LEU A 182 4.76 14.41 -5.88
CA LEU A 182 5.99 13.91 -5.24
C LEU A 182 6.09 12.39 -5.32
N MET A 183 4.99 11.69 -5.06
CA MET A 183 4.92 10.24 -5.18
C MET A 183 5.13 9.78 -6.63
N ASP A 184 4.42 10.37 -7.59
CA ASP A 184 4.55 10.01 -9.02
C ASP A 184 6.01 10.21 -9.49
N ALA A 185 6.59 11.39 -9.25
CA ALA A 185 7.98 11.71 -9.60
C ALA A 185 8.97 10.70 -9.00
N THR A 186 8.79 10.40 -7.70
CA THR A 186 9.70 9.48 -6.98
C THR A 186 9.62 8.06 -7.55
N LEU A 187 8.41 7.54 -7.79
CA LEU A 187 8.24 6.17 -8.28
C LEU A 187 8.66 6.01 -9.74
N ASN A 188 8.42 7.03 -10.58
CA ASN A 188 8.90 7.07 -11.96
C ASN A 188 10.43 7.03 -12.02
N ALA A 189 11.09 7.89 -11.23
CA ALA A 189 12.55 7.89 -11.11
C ALA A 189 13.09 6.54 -10.64
N VAL A 190 12.52 5.96 -9.58
CA VAL A 190 12.94 4.65 -9.04
C VAL A 190 12.84 3.54 -10.11
N ARG A 191 11.73 3.47 -10.87
CA ARG A 191 11.57 2.48 -11.95
C ARG A 191 12.60 2.68 -13.07
N ALA A 192 12.88 3.91 -13.47
CA ALA A 192 13.91 4.22 -14.47
C ALA A 192 15.31 3.77 -14.00
N LEU A 193 15.66 4.09 -12.75
CA LEU A 193 16.95 3.74 -12.17
C LEU A 193 17.17 2.22 -12.06
N TRP A 194 16.14 1.43 -11.79
CA TRP A 194 16.23 -0.04 -11.74
C TRP A 194 16.34 -0.69 -13.11
N THR A 195 15.71 -0.11 -14.14
CA THR A 195 15.71 -0.66 -15.50
C THR A 195 17.00 -0.34 -16.25
N GLY A 196 17.84 0.53 -15.70
CA GLY A 196 19.17 0.80 -16.23
C GLY A 196 19.28 2.05 -17.09
N SER A 197 18.33 2.96 -17.00
CA SER A 197 18.41 4.27 -17.65
C SER A 197 19.66 5.02 -17.21
N ASP A 198 20.20 5.87 -18.10
CA ASP A 198 21.34 6.74 -17.81
C ASP A 198 21.03 7.87 -16.80
N GLY A 199 19.80 7.93 -16.31
CA GLY A 199 19.34 8.91 -15.33
C GLY A 199 17.83 9.13 -15.38
N HIS A 200 17.37 10.15 -14.63
CA HIS A 200 15.99 10.65 -14.65
C HIS A 200 16.00 12.18 -14.45
N HIS A 201 15.56 12.91 -15.48
CA HIS A 201 15.63 14.39 -15.56
C HIS A 201 14.24 15.01 -15.78
N HIS A 202 13.21 14.43 -15.17
CA HIS A 202 11.81 14.84 -15.31
C HIS A 202 11.17 15.08 -13.95
N ASP A 203 9.95 15.65 -13.94
CA ASP A 203 9.15 15.86 -12.74
C ASP A 203 9.86 16.64 -11.61
N GLY A 204 10.78 17.55 -11.97
CA GLY A 204 11.56 18.35 -11.03
C GLY A 204 12.69 17.58 -10.32
N LEU A 205 13.05 16.40 -10.83
CA LEU A 205 14.18 15.61 -10.39
C LEU A 205 15.27 15.62 -11.45
N ASP A 206 16.52 15.64 -11.01
CA ASP A 206 17.71 15.59 -11.84
C ASP A 206 18.68 14.59 -11.19
N ILE A 207 18.72 13.36 -11.70
CA ILE A 207 19.46 12.24 -11.11
C ILE A 207 20.20 11.49 -12.22
N ASP A 208 21.51 11.44 -12.11
CA ASP A 208 22.35 10.73 -13.07
C ASP A 208 22.49 9.24 -12.75
N GLY A 209 22.58 8.45 -13.81
CA GLY A 209 23.01 7.05 -13.83
C GLY A 209 22.04 6.05 -13.21
N PRO A 210 22.19 4.76 -13.54
CA PRO A 210 21.43 3.69 -12.91
C PRO A 210 21.91 3.41 -11.48
N VAL A 211 21.11 2.68 -10.69
CA VAL A 211 21.55 2.19 -9.38
C VAL A 211 22.20 0.82 -9.47
N HIS A 212 23.25 0.61 -8.66
CA HIS A 212 23.95 -0.67 -8.52
C HIS A 212 24.12 -1.09 -7.04
N PRO A 213 23.87 -2.37 -6.69
CA PRO A 213 23.32 -3.41 -7.54
C PRO A 213 21.89 -3.09 -7.99
N ARG A 214 21.51 -3.55 -9.19
CA ARG A 214 20.11 -3.50 -9.63
C ARG A 214 19.30 -4.54 -8.85
N PRO A 215 17.98 -4.38 -8.71
CA PRO A 215 17.13 -5.45 -8.21
C PRO A 215 17.29 -6.73 -9.05
N CYS A 216 17.04 -7.88 -8.43
CA CYS A 216 17.03 -9.16 -9.14
C CYS A 216 15.70 -9.42 -9.84
N GLN A 217 14.60 -8.79 -9.39
CA GLN A 217 13.32 -8.81 -10.10
C GLN A 217 13.38 -7.94 -11.36
N ALA A 218 12.89 -8.46 -12.48
CA ALA A 218 12.82 -7.73 -13.75
C ALA A 218 11.99 -6.44 -13.61
N GLY A 219 12.57 -5.30 -13.99
CA GLY A 219 11.96 -3.97 -13.81
C GLY A 219 11.99 -3.46 -12.36
N GLY A 220 12.40 -4.28 -11.39
CA GLY A 220 12.42 -4.01 -9.96
C GLY A 220 11.18 -4.51 -9.20
N PRO A 221 11.18 -4.40 -7.86
CA PRO A 221 10.11 -4.90 -6.99
C PRO A 221 8.71 -4.39 -7.40
N PRO A 222 7.64 -5.20 -7.31
CA PRO A 222 6.28 -4.75 -7.56
C PRO A 222 5.88 -3.58 -6.65
N ILE A 223 5.19 -2.58 -7.19
CA ILE A 223 4.75 -1.38 -6.46
C ILE A 223 3.22 -1.37 -6.36
N LEU A 224 2.69 -1.43 -5.13
CA LEU A 224 1.26 -1.38 -4.84
C LEU A 224 0.91 -0.02 -4.24
N VAL A 225 0.03 0.71 -4.90
CA VAL A 225 -0.28 2.09 -4.53
C VAL A 225 -1.47 2.16 -3.59
N GLY A 226 -1.27 2.79 -2.44
CA GLY A 226 -2.30 3.04 -1.45
C GLY A 226 -3.12 4.30 -1.70
N GLY A 227 -4.36 4.28 -1.23
CA GLY A 227 -5.26 5.44 -1.18
C GLY A 227 -6.67 5.14 -1.68
N LEU A 228 -7.63 5.98 -1.30
CA LEU A 228 -9.06 5.78 -1.60
C LEU A 228 -9.58 6.67 -2.75
N ALA A 229 -8.87 7.75 -3.04
CA ALA A 229 -9.29 8.76 -4.01
C ALA A 229 -9.19 8.24 -5.47
N PRO A 230 -9.99 8.78 -6.41
CA PRO A 230 -9.88 8.42 -7.84
C PRO A 230 -8.47 8.60 -8.43
N ALA A 231 -7.73 9.61 -7.96
CA ALA A 231 -6.34 9.81 -8.38
C ALA A 231 -5.40 8.69 -7.92
N ALA A 232 -5.65 8.09 -6.74
CA ALA A 232 -4.90 6.94 -6.25
C ALA A 232 -5.21 5.69 -7.07
N ALA A 233 -6.48 5.46 -7.43
CA ALA A 233 -6.89 4.36 -8.30
C ALA A 233 -6.21 4.43 -9.69
N ARG A 234 -6.22 5.62 -10.33
CA ARG A 234 -5.50 5.83 -11.60
C ARG A 234 -4.00 5.61 -11.47
N ARG A 235 -3.41 6.01 -10.34
CA ARG A 235 -1.98 5.77 -10.08
C ARG A 235 -1.70 4.28 -9.92
N ALA A 236 -2.48 3.58 -9.11
CA ALA A 236 -2.38 2.13 -8.92
C ALA A 236 -2.46 1.36 -10.25
N ALA A 237 -3.36 1.77 -11.16
CA ALA A 237 -3.51 1.17 -12.49
C ALA A 237 -2.29 1.36 -13.41
N ARG A 238 -1.49 2.43 -13.23
CA ARG A 238 -0.21 2.62 -13.95
C ARG A 238 0.94 1.81 -13.34
N PHE A 239 0.82 1.42 -12.07
CA PHE A 239 1.78 0.58 -11.35
C PHE A 239 1.23 -0.85 -11.24
N ASP A 240 1.61 -1.61 -10.22
CA ASP A 240 1.41 -3.07 -10.18
C ASP A 240 0.20 -3.53 -9.38
N GLY A 241 -0.49 -2.60 -8.73
CA GLY A 241 -1.71 -2.90 -8.02
C GLY A 241 -2.11 -1.86 -7.00
N TRP A 242 -3.18 -2.18 -6.29
CA TRP A 242 -3.75 -1.33 -5.26
C TRP A 242 -3.57 -1.95 -3.88
N TYR A 243 -3.23 -1.10 -2.91
CA TYR A 243 -3.07 -1.48 -1.52
C TYR A 243 -4.07 -0.73 -0.64
N ALA A 244 -4.65 -1.42 0.34
CA ALA A 244 -5.57 -0.80 1.27
C ALA A 244 -5.19 -1.04 2.73
N ALA A 245 -5.11 0.07 3.47
CA ALA A 245 -4.70 0.10 4.87
C ALA A 245 -5.75 -0.50 5.82
N THR A 246 -5.30 -0.80 7.04
CA THR A 246 -6.07 -1.46 8.10
C THR A 246 -7.30 -0.69 8.56
N ASN A 247 -7.24 0.64 8.51
CA ASN A 247 -8.25 1.56 9.00
C ASN A 247 -9.28 1.97 7.94
N HIS A 248 -9.28 1.34 6.76
CA HIS A 248 -10.31 1.58 5.76
C HIS A 248 -11.52 0.67 5.99
N HIS A 249 -12.72 1.24 6.01
CA HIS A 249 -14.00 0.51 6.16
C HIS A 249 -14.37 -0.29 4.91
N PHE A 250 -14.71 -1.57 5.09
CA PHE A 250 -14.90 -2.47 3.95
C PHE A 250 -16.02 -2.04 3.00
N GLY A 251 -17.22 -1.81 3.56
CA GLY A 251 -18.39 -1.41 2.77
C GLY A 251 -18.25 -0.03 2.14
N SER A 252 -17.97 0.99 2.94
CA SER A 252 -18.05 2.39 2.49
C SER A 252 -16.80 2.91 1.78
N GLN A 253 -15.62 2.33 2.03
CA GLN A 253 -14.36 2.86 1.50
C GLN A 253 -13.66 1.88 0.57
N LEU A 254 -13.42 0.65 1.03
CA LEU A 254 -12.63 -0.33 0.28
C LEU A 254 -13.33 -0.83 -0.96
N ARG A 255 -14.58 -1.26 -0.85
CA ARG A 255 -15.33 -1.81 -1.99
C ARG A 255 -15.48 -0.77 -3.12
N PRO A 256 -15.85 0.50 -2.85
CA PRO A 256 -15.85 1.53 -3.88
C PRO A 256 -14.45 1.84 -4.44
N ALA A 257 -13.40 1.88 -3.59
CA ALA A 257 -12.04 2.15 -4.06
C ALA A 257 -11.47 1.01 -4.93
N ALA A 258 -11.74 -0.25 -4.55
CA ALA A 258 -11.42 -1.44 -5.36
C ALA A 258 -12.10 -1.34 -6.73
N ARG A 259 -13.39 -0.97 -6.77
CA ARG A 259 -14.09 -0.76 -8.03
C ARG A 259 -13.44 0.31 -8.91
N ARG A 260 -13.09 1.47 -8.33
CA ARG A 260 -12.37 2.54 -9.04
C ARG A 260 -11.03 2.07 -9.60
N TYR A 261 -10.30 1.25 -8.85
CA TYR A 261 -9.04 0.66 -9.32
C TYR A 261 -9.27 -0.29 -10.49
N LEU A 262 -10.24 -1.19 -10.40
CA LEU A 262 -10.58 -2.12 -11.48
C LEU A 262 -11.00 -1.39 -12.76
N ASP A 263 -11.86 -0.36 -12.63
CA ASP A 263 -12.29 0.46 -13.78
C ASP A 263 -11.09 1.24 -14.40
N ALA A 264 -10.18 1.75 -13.56
CA ALA A 264 -8.97 2.42 -14.03
C ALA A 264 -7.98 1.44 -14.70
N LEU A 265 -7.87 0.22 -14.19
CA LEU A 265 -7.02 -0.83 -14.74
C LEU A 265 -7.52 -1.27 -16.13
N GLU A 266 -8.83 -1.52 -16.27
CA GLU A 266 -9.46 -1.85 -17.55
C GLU A 266 -9.18 -0.78 -18.62
N THR A 267 -9.14 0.49 -18.20
CA THR A 267 -8.84 1.60 -19.12
C THR A 267 -7.34 1.73 -19.43
N THR A 268 -6.47 1.41 -18.48
CA THR A 268 -5.01 1.64 -18.58
C THR A 268 -4.29 0.47 -19.23
N ASP A 269 -4.60 -0.75 -18.82
CA ASP A 269 -4.03 -2.00 -19.33
C ASP A 269 -5.00 -3.17 -19.06
N PRO A 270 -5.96 -3.43 -19.98
CA PRO A 270 -6.92 -4.53 -19.83
C PRO A 270 -6.27 -5.92 -19.78
N SER A 271 -5.01 -6.06 -20.20
CA SER A 271 -4.29 -7.34 -20.17
C SER A 271 -3.69 -7.66 -18.81
N LYS A 272 -3.52 -6.65 -17.94
CA LYS A 272 -2.88 -6.79 -16.64
C LYS A 272 -3.85 -7.40 -15.61
N PRO A 273 -3.50 -8.51 -14.96
CA PRO A 273 -4.36 -9.08 -13.92
C PRO A 273 -4.46 -8.11 -12.73
N PRO A 274 -5.65 -7.97 -12.13
CA PRO A 274 -5.81 -7.10 -10.97
C PRO A 274 -5.04 -7.65 -9.78
N LYS A 275 -4.36 -6.75 -9.05
CA LYS A 275 -3.71 -7.06 -7.77
C LYS A 275 -4.23 -6.11 -6.71
N ILE A 276 -5.01 -6.65 -5.78
CA ILE A 276 -5.63 -5.92 -4.67
C ILE A 276 -5.19 -6.57 -3.36
N VAL A 277 -4.42 -5.81 -2.57
CA VAL A 277 -3.91 -6.24 -1.27
C VAL A 277 -4.55 -5.41 -0.17
N VAL A 278 -5.07 -6.06 0.87
CA VAL A 278 -5.75 -5.36 1.97
C VAL A 278 -5.24 -5.82 3.33
N ASN A 279 -5.09 -4.89 4.27
CA ASN A 279 -4.79 -5.22 5.67
C ASN A 279 -6.07 -5.29 6.50
N ARG A 280 -6.23 -6.34 7.31
CA ARG A 280 -7.34 -6.46 8.27
C ARG A 280 -6.84 -6.84 9.65
N MET A 281 -7.42 -6.22 10.67
CA MET A 281 -7.30 -6.73 12.04
C MET A 281 -8.00 -8.08 12.08
N ALA A 282 -7.31 -9.12 12.54
CA ALA A 282 -7.84 -10.47 12.52
C ALA A 282 -7.65 -11.12 13.87
N PHE A 283 -8.71 -11.77 14.37
CA PHE A 283 -8.65 -12.53 15.60
C PHE A 283 -9.61 -13.72 15.52
N ALA A 284 -9.07 -14.93 15.66
CA ALA A 284 -9.85 -16.15 15.55
C ALA A 284 -9.86 -16.95 16.87
N ALA A 285 -10.99 -17.54 17.16
CA ALA A 285 -11.17 -18.55 18.21
C ALA A 285 -12.21 -19.57 17.72
N ASP A 286 -12.40 -20.68 18.43
CA ASP A 286 -13.32 -21.74 18.01
C ASP A 286 -14.77 -21.26 17.87
N THR A 287 -15.14 -20.24 18.65
CA THR A 287 -16.45 -19.60 18.53
C THR A 287 -16.31 -18.10 18.37
N THR A 288 -17.24 -17.50 17.64
CA THR A 288 -17.36 -16.05 17.52
C THR A 288 -17.46 -15.35 18.87
N LYS A 289 -18.19 -15.94 19.84
CA LYS A 289 -18.30 -15.39 21.19
C LYS A 289 -16.94 -15.31 21.89
N ALA A 290 -16.13 -16.37 21.81
CA ALA A 290 -14.79 -16.40 22.39
C ALA A 290 -13.85 -15.42 21.66
N ALA A 291 -13.91 -15.36 20.33
CA ALA A 291 -13.09 -14.44 19.54
C ALA A 291 -13.35 -12.97 19.91
N LEU A 292 -14.63 -12.61 20.09
CA LEU A 292 -15.02 -11.29 20.55
C LEU A 292 -14.54 -11.04 21.98
N ALA A 293 -14.78 -11.96 22.92
CA ALA A 293 -14.39 -11.80 24.32
C ALA A 293 -12.87 -11.58 24.50
N ASP A 294 -12.06 -12.39 23.81
CA ASP A 294 -10.60 -12.33 23.94
C ASP A 294 -9.98 -11.22 23.09
N GLY A 295 -10.54 -10.94 21.90
CA GLY A 295 -9.92 -10.06 20.90
C GLY A 295 -10.34 -8.58 20.99
N LEU A 296 -11.61 -8.29 21.32
CA LEU A 296 -12.14 -6.92 21.34
C LEU A 296 -11.33 -5.95 22.20
N PRO A 297 -10.85 -6.30 23.41
CA PRO A 297 -10.06 -5.38 24.22
C PRO A 297 -8.80 -4.87 23.51
N TYR A 298 -8.11 -5.75 22.79
CA TYR A 298 -6.87 -5.41 22.08
C TYR A 298 -7.13 -4.62 20.80
N VAL A 299 -8.18 -4.98 20.05
CA VAL A 299 -8.63 -4.24 18.87
C VAL A 299 -9.07 -2.83 19.26
N THR A 300 -9.77 -2.70 20.39
CA THR A 300 -10.16 -1.42 20.98
C THR A 300 -8.94 -0.56 21.27
N ALA A 301 -7.96 -1.09 21.98
CA ALA A 301 -6.72 -0.37 22.29
C ALA A 301 -5.96 0.05 21.02
N LEU A 302 -6.00 -0.73 19.94
CA LEU A 302 -5.41 -0.33 18.65
C LEU A 302 -6.21 0.81 17.99
N LEU A 303 -7.53 0.75 18.00
CA LEU A 303 -8.38 1.78 17.43
C LEU A 303 -8.28 3.11 18.20
N GLU A 304 -8.11 3.07 19.52
CA GLU A 304 -7.77 4.24 20.35
C GLU A 304 -6.47 4.90 19.90
N LYS A 305 -5.45 4.10 19.59
CA LYS A 305 -4.19 4.62 19.05
C LYS A 305 -4.39 5.26 17.69
N TYR A 306 -5.15 4.63 16.78
CA TYR A 306 -5.45 5.23 15.48
C TYR A 306 -6.21 6.55 15.63
N ALA A 307 -7.19 6.63 16.53
CA ALA A 307 -7.90 7.87 16.83
C ALA A 307 -6.97 8.96 17.37
N ALA A 308 -6.07 8.62 18.29
CA ALA A 308 -5.09 9.56 18.85
C ALA A 308 -4.11 10.11 17.80
N LEU A 309 -3.79 9.33 16.77
CA LEU A 309 -2.97 9.74 15.62
C LEU A 309 -3.78 10.47 14.53
N GLY A 310 -5.09 10.70 14.73
CA GLY A 310 -5.98 11.28 13.73
C GLY A 310 -6.22 10.38 12.51
N GLY A 311 -5.92 9.08 12.62
CA GLY A 311 -6.03 8.09 11.57
C GLY A 311 -7.31 7.25 11.61
N LEU A 312 -8.19 7.44 12.60
CA LEU A 312 -9.47 6.74 12.67
C LEU A 312 -10.60 7.66 12.20
N VAL A 313 -11.37 7.17 11.23
CA VAL A 313 -12.58 7.81 10.73
C VAL A 313 -13.77 6.85 10.83
N ASP A 314 -14.98 7.37 10.81
CA ASP A 314 -16.20 6.56 10.68
C ASP A 314 -16.49 6.20 9.21
N GLU A 315 -17.62 5.55 8.96
CA GLU A 315 -18.01 5.12 7.61
C GLU A 315 -18.27 6.28 6.65
N ASP A 316 -18.62 7.45 7.19
CA ASP A 316 -18.85 8.70 6.45
C ASP A 316 -17.55 9.50 6.25
N GLY A 317 -16.44 9.09 6.88
CA GLY A 317 -15.14 9.72 6.79
C GLY A 317 -14.89 10.83 7.82
N ASN A 318 -15.74 10.98 8.83
CA ASN A 318 -15.53 11.93 9.92
C ASN A 318 -14.58 11.34 10.97
N PRO A 319 -13.80 12.16 11.70
CA PRO A 319 -12.96 11.68 12.79
C PRO A 319 -13.78 10.90 13.83
N ALA A 320 -13.34 9.68 14.14
CA ALA A 320 -14.07 8.79 15.03
C ALA A 320 -13.36 8.57 16.37
N LYS A 321 -14.15 8.36 17.42
CA LYS A 321 -13.69 7.90 18.73
C LYS A 321 -14.17 6.46 18.95
N PRO A 322 -13.30 5.55 19.43
CA PRO A 322 -13.65 4.15 19.63
C PRO A 322 -14.43 3.93 20.94
N THR A 323 -15.68 4.39 20.98
CA THR A 323 -16.59 4.02 22.07
C THR A 323 -17.06 2.57 21.89
N ARG A 324 -17.57 1.92 22.95
CA ARG A 324 -18.05 0.52 22.88
C ARG A 324 -19.05 0.27 21.75
N ASP A 325 -20.00 1.18 21.54
CA ASP A 325 -21.01 1.07 20.48
C ASP A 325 -20.43 1.31 19.08
N VAL A 326 -19.41 2.16 18.97
CA VAL A 326 -18.67 2.38 17.72
C VAL A 326 -17.83 1.15 17.39
N LEU A 327 -17.18 0.53 18.37
CA LEU A 327 -16.38 -0.67 18.20
C LEU A 327 -17.20 -1.86 17.71
N ALA A 328 -18.42 -2.05 18.21
CA ALA A 328 -19.31 -3.09 17.72
C ALA A 328 -19.65 -2.92 16.23
N ARG A 329 -19.88 -1.68 15.77
CA ARG A 329 -20.15 -1.36 14.35
C ARG A 329 -18.89 -1.41 13.49
N MET A 330 -17.74 -0.98 14.03
CA MET A 330 -16.45 -0.96 13.34
C MET A 330 -15.83 -2.36 13.23
N ALA A 331 -16.12 -3.27 14.16
CA ALA A 331 -15.58 -4.62 14.14
C ALA A 331 -15.91 -5.36 12.83
N ASP A 332 -17.14 -5.23 12.33
CA ASP A 332 -17.55 -5.91 11.10
C ASP A 332 -16.97 -5.28 9.83
N SER A 333 -16.75 -3.96 9.84
CA SER A 333 -16.24 -3.24 8.67
C SER A 333 -14.72 -3.17 8.59
N LEU A 334 -14.01 -3.25 9.72
CA LEU A 334 -12.54 -3.15 9.80
C LEU A 334 -11.84 -4.48 10.12
N CYS A 335 -12.57 -5.44 10.70
CA CYS A 335 -11.96 -6.63 11.29
C CYS A 335 -12.53 -7.95 10.72
N LEU A 336 -11.69 -8.97 10.80
CA LEU A 336 -12.03 -10.38 10.61
C LEU A 336 -11.94 -11.06 11.97
N ILE A 337 -13.00 -10.89 12.79
CA ILE A 337 -13.06 -11.41 14.16
C ILE A 337 -14.20 -12.41 14.27
N GLY A 338 -13.90 -13.65 14.63
CA GLY A 338 -14.93 -14.67 14.72
C GLY A 338 -14.41 -16.10 14.79
N SER A 339 -15.33 -17.04 14.62
CA SER A 339 -14.98 -18.41 14.26
C SER A 339 -14.46 -18.50 12.81
N PRO A 340 -13.75 -19.57 12.43
CA PRO A 340 -13.31 -19.77 11.05
C PRO A 340 -14.43 -19.67 10.01
N GLU A 341 -15.63 -20.11 10.35
CA GLU A 341 -16.82 -20.04 9.48
C GLU A 341 -17.20 -18.58 9.23
N ARG A 342 -17.36 -17.78 10.29
CA ARG A 342 -17.65 -16.34 10.19
C ARG A 342 -16.58 -15.60 9.38
N ILE A 343 -15.30 -15.88 9.64
CA ILE A 343 -14.19 -15.26 8.90
C ILE A 343 -14.26 -15.64 7.42
N SER A 344 -14.59 -16.90 7.10
CA SER A 344 -14.73 -17.37 5.72
C SER A 344 -15.90 -16.71 4.98
N GLU A 345 -17.03 -16.51 5.67
CA GLU A 345 -18.18 -15.76 5.16
C GLU A 345 -17.80 -14.31 4.84
N GLN A 346 -17.14 -13.61 5.77
CA GLN A 346 -16.65 -12.25 5.52
C GLN A 346 -15.71 -12.21 4.31
N LEU A 347 -14.76 -13.15 4.20
CA LEU A 347 -13.80 -13.21 3.10
C LEU A 347 -14.47 -13.49 1.74
N ALA A 348 -15.67 -14.06 1.69
CA ALA A 348 -16.42 -14.22 0.45
C ALA A 348 -16.74 -12.86 -0.18
N GLU A 349 -17.06 -11.85 0.62
CA GLU A 349 -17.30 -10.50 0.11
C GLU A 349 -16.02 -9.85 -0.44
N TYR A 350 -14.87 -10.16 0.15
CA TYR A 350 -13.57 -9.66 -0.31
C TYR A 350 -13.22 -10.25 -1.68
N ARG A 351 -13.47 -11.56 -1.85
CA ARG A 351 -13.33 -12.23 -3.17
C ARG A 351 -14.23 -11.57 -4.21
N GLN A 352 -15.49 -11.29 -3.87
CA GLN A 352 -16.43 -10.61 -4.77
C GLN A 352 -15.98 -9.19 -5.13
N ALA A 353 -15.30 -8.49 -4.22
CA ALA A 353 -14.71 -7.18 -4.46
C ALA A 353 -13.40 -7.23 -5.28
N GLY A 354 -12.95 -8.42 -5.70
CA GLY A 354 -11.71 -8.60 -6.48
C GLY A 354 -10.43 -8.56 -5.64
N VAL A 355 -10.53 -8.66 -4.32
CA VAL A 355 -9.35 -8.77 -3.44
C VAL A 355 -8.58 -10.03 -3.81
N THR A 356 -7.26 -9.90 -3.94
CA THR A 356 -6.36 -11.03 -4.29
C THR A 356 -5.53 -11.49 -3.09
N HIS A 357 -5.29 -10.60 -2.13
CA HIS A 357 -4.46 -10.88 -0.97
C HIS A 357 -4.99 -10.19 0.29
N VAL A 358 -4.99 -10.91 1.41
CA VAL A 358 -5.37 -10.38 2.72
C VAL A 358 -4.22 -10.52 3.71
N ASN A 359 -3.71 -9.38 4.16
CA ASN A 359 -2.75 -9.29 5.24
C ASN A 359 -3.49 -9.24 6.57
N LEU A 360 -3.22 -10.22 7.42
CA LEU A 360 -3.84 -10.35 8.72
C LEU A 360 -2.93 -9.69 9.75
N ARG A 361 -3.40 -8.59 10.32
CA ARG A 361 -2.81 -8.02 11.52
C ARG A 361 -3.35 -8.80 12.69
N VAL A 362 -2.52 -9.72 13.18
CA VAL A 362 -2.85 -10.68 14.25
C VAL A 362 -2.22 -10.32 15.59
N SER A 363 -1.58 -9.15 15.70
CA SER A 363 -1.04 -8.61 16.94
C SER A 363 -1.34 -7.11 17.06
N PHE A 364 -1.77 -6.70 18.25
CA PHE A 364 -2.36 -5.37 18.50
C PHE A 364 -1.64 -4.57 19.60
N GLY A 365 -0.45 -5.04 20.00
CA GLY A 365 0.35 -4.49 21.11
C GLY A 365 -0.21 -4.89 22.48
N GLY A 366 0.63 -5.45 23.35
CA GLY A 366 0.22 -5.95 24.67
C GLY A 366 -0.54 -7.29 24.64
N MET A 367 -0.83 -7.83 23.46
CA MET A 367 -1.50 -9.12 23.30
C MET A 367 -0.53 -10.30 23.52
N PRO A 368 -0.90 -11.32 24.31
CA PRO A 368 -0.11 -12.55 24.47
C PRO A 368 0.18 -13.24 23.13
N VAL A 369 1.37 -13.81 22.99
CA VAL A 369 1.81 -14.47 21.75
C VAL A 369 0.99 -15.73 21.47
N GLU A 370 0.46 -16.37 22.51
CA GLU A 370 -0.39 -17.56 22.42
C GLU A 370 -1.70 -17.25 21.71
N LEU A 371 -2.30 -16.07 21.96
CA LEU A 371 -3.51 -15.63 21.26
C LEU A 371 -3.23 -15.34 19.78
N THR A 372 -2.03 -14.81 19.49
CA THR A 372 -1.56 -14.61 18.12
C THR A 372 -1.41 -15.95 17.40
N GLY A 373 -0.71 -16.90 18.04
CA GLY A 373 -0.50 -18.24 17.51
C GLY A 373 -1.81 -19.00 17.28
N ARG A 374 -2.76 -18.91 18.21
CA ARG A 374 -4.11 -19.48 18.06
C ARG A 374 -4.81 -18.94 16.82
N THR A 375 -4.81 -17.63 16.63
CA THR A 375 -5.42 -16.99 15.45
C THR A 375 -4.75 -17.48 14.14
N VAL A 376 -3.42 -17.47 14.10
CA VAL A 376 -2.64 -17.89 12.92
C VAL A 376 -2.92 -19.35 12.57
N ASN A 377 -2.94 -20.25 13.57
CA ASN A 377 -3.20 -21.67 13.36
C ASN A 377 -4.63 -21.91 12.86
N LEU A 378 -5.64 -21.35 13.54
CA LEU A 378 -7.05 -21.53 13.13
C LEU A 378 -7.32 -21.04 11.71
N ILE A 379 -6.75 -19.89 11.32
CA ILE A 379 -6.89 -19.38 9.96
C ILE A 379 -6.17 -20.31 8.96
N ALA A 380 -4.97 -20.76 9.29
CA ALA A 380 -4.23 -21.65 8.42
C ALA A 380 -4.93 -23.01 8.23
N ASP A 381 -5.44 -23.61 9.31
CA ASP A 381 -6.12 -24.91 9.27
C ASP A 381 -7.48 -24.82 8.56
N SER A 382 -8.30 -23.84 8.93
CA SER A 382 -9.73 -23.85 8.62
C SER A 382 -10.16 -22.86 7.54
N VAL A 383 -9.37 -21.82 7.25
CA VAL A 383 -9.71 -20.78 6.26
C VAL A 383 -8.85 -20.91 5.00
N MET A 384 -7.55 -21.13 5.16
CA MET A 384 -6.62 -21.37 4.04
C MET A 384 -6.74 -22.80 3.50
N GLY A 385 -6.91 -23.78 4.40
CA GLY A 385 -7.02 -25.21 4.09
C GLY A 385 -8.23 -25.58 3.24
N GLN A 386 -9.31 -24.79 3.26
CA GLN A 386 -10.51 -25.04 2.44
C GLN A 386 -10.40 -24.52 1.00
N GLY A 387 -9.24 -23.98 0.58
CA GLY A 387 -9.11 -23.27 -0.70
C GLY A 387 -7.86 -23.58 -1.55
N SER A 388 -7.03 -24.58 -1.24
CA SER A 388 -5.76 -24.79 -1.97
C SER A 388 -5.57 -26.22 -2.50
N SER A 389 -6.17 -26.51 -3.66
CA SER A 389 -5.59 -27.42 -4.66
C SER A 389 -4.96 -26.66 -5.83
N GLY A 390 -4.87 -25.34 -5.76
CA GLY A 390 -4.19 -24.50 -6.74
C GLY A 390 -3.01 -23.78 -6.10
N THR A 391 -1.81 -24.03 -6.60
CA THR A 391 -0.65 -23.17 -6.42
C THR A 391 -0.97 -21.81 -7.05
N ALA A 392 -1.60 -20.91 -6.29
CA ALA A 392 -1.60 -19.50 -6.61
C ALA A 392 -0.18 -19.00 -6.33
N ASP A 393 0.50 -18.48 -7.35
CA ASP A 393 1.84 -17.93 -7.19
C ASP A 393 1.83 -16.91 -6.04
N PRO A 394 2.78 -17.01 -5.09
CA PRO A 394 3.04 -15.90 -4.18
C PRO A 394 3.36 -14.65 -5.03
N PRO A 395 3.29 -13.42 -4.48
CA PRO A 395 3.95 -12.28 -5.11
C PRO A 395 5.46 -12.55 -5.11
N GLY A 396 5.94 -13.29 -6.11
CA GLY A 396 7.29 -13.82 -6.32
C GLY A 396 7.47 -14.10 -7.82
N PRO A 397 8.72 -14.22 -8.29
CA PRO A 397 9.17 -13.60 -9.53
C PRO A 397 8.60 -14.29 -10.77
N ALA A 398 8.30 -13.48 -11.80
CA ALA A 398 8.31 -13.97 -13.17
C ALA A 398 9.66 -14.67 -13.41
N ALA A 399 9.61 -15.89 -13.94
CA ALA A 399 10.75 -16.78 -14.12
C ALA A 399 12.02 -16.04 -14.55
N ALA A 400 13.08 -16.16 -13.74
CA ALA A 400 14.40 -15.68 -14.09
C ALA A 400 14.85 -16.34 -15.40
N ALA A 401 15.11 -15.53 -16.43
CA ALA A 401 15.90 -15.96 -17.57
C ALA A 401 17.27 -16.43 -17.06
N GLY A 402 17.73 -17.58 -17.57
CA GLY A 402 18.92 -18.29 -17.11
C GLY A 402 20.21 -17.46 -17.10
N PRO A 403 21.30 -18.01 -16.52
CA PRO A 403 22.54 -17.28 -16.29
C PRO A 403 23.09 -16.71 -17.59
N VAL A 404 23.28 -15.40 -17.63
CA VAL A 404 24.04 -14.71 -18.68
C VAL A 404 25.47 -15.23 -18.59
N ALA A 405 25.89 -15.96 -19.63
CA ALA A 405 27.23 -16.47 -19.78
C ALA A 405 28.23 -15.30 -19.75
N ALA A 406 29.16 -15.33 -18.81
CA ALA A 406 30.32 -14.46 -18.81
C ALA A 406 31.15 -14.77 -20.08
N ALA A 407 31.20 -13.80 -20.99
CA ALA A 407 32.10 -13.85 -22.14
C ALA A 407 33.55 -13.86 -21.65
N ARG A 408 34.20 -15.03 -21.72
CA ARG A 408 35.65 -15.15 -21.65
C ARG A 408 36.23 -14.60 -22.95
N THR A 409 36.87 -13.44 -22.90
CA THR A 409 37.88 -13.06 -23.89
C THR A 409 39.26 -13.37 -23.34
N GLY A 410 40.02 -14.14 -24.12
CA GLY A 410 41.37 -14.61 -23.77
C GLY A 410 42.44 -13.52 -23.90
N ARG A 411 43.49 -13.73 -23.12
CA ARG A 411 44.78 -13.01 -23.05
C ARG A 411 45.47 -12.84 -24.41
N THR A 412 46.29 -11.78 -24.55
CA THR A 412 47.78 -11.84 -24.64
C THR A 412 48.40 -10.43 -24.80
N GLY A 413 49.60 -10.22 -24.24
CA GLY A 413 50.48 -9.05 -24.46
C GLY A 413 50.83 -8.31 -23.15
N GLU A 414 51.76 -8.83 -22.34
CA GLU A 414 53.18 -8.44 -22.24
C GLU A 414 53.46 -7.12 -21.50
N ARG A 415 54.35 -7.22 -20.49
CA ARG A 415 54.78 -6.18 -19.55
C ARG A 415 55.86 -5.27 -20.16
N SER A 416 55.89 -3.99 -19.76
CA SER A 416 56.97 -3.40 -18.92
C SER A 416 56.78 -1.88 -18.70
N PRO A 417 57.48 -1.26 -17.72
CA PRO A 417 56.92 -0.24 -16.83
C PRO A 417 57.40 1.20 -17.11
N ASP A 418 56.82 2.15 -16.36
CA ASP A 418 57.27 3.52 -16.04
C ASP A 418 56.26 4.60 -16.38
N THR A 419 55.53 5.10 -15.38
CA THR A 419 55.75 6.43 -14.80
C THR A 419 54.71 6.68 -13.69
N LEU A 420 55.21 6.91 -12.49
CA LEU A 420 54.46 7.42 -11.34
C LEU A 420 54.25 8.93 -11.54
N GLU A 421 53.03 9.35 -11.85
CA GLU A 421 52.60 10.74 -11.66
C GLU A 421 51.46 10.84 -10.64
N LYS A 422 51.54 11.91 -9.87
CA LYS A 422 50.92 12.14 -8.56
C LYS A 422 49.48 12.64 -8.70
N GLU A 423 48.53 11.98 -8.06
CA GLU A 423 47.22 12.56 -7.75
C GLU A 423 47.26 13.34 -6.42
N PRO A 424 46.63 14.53 -6.32
CA PRO A 424 46.46 15.22 -5.05
C PRO A 424 45.25 14.67 -4.25
N PRO A 425 45.24 14.79 -2.91
CA PRO A 425 44.33 14.03 -2.07
C PRO A 425 42.90 14.60 -2.05
N CYS A 426 41.97 13.65 -2.18
CA CYS A 426 40.55 13.71 -1.83
C CYS A 426 40.30 14.44 -0.49
N GLN A 427 39.64 15.60 -0.55
CA GLN A 427 38.98 16.18 0.62
C GLN A 427 37.68 15.41 0.87
N LYS A 428 37.66 14.65 1.97
CA LYS A 428 36.44 14.10 2.54
C LYS A 428 35.70 15.22 3.30
N GLN A 429 34.42 15.40 2.99
CA GLN A 429 33.41 15.80 3.97
C GLN A 429 32.30 14.76 3.95
#